data_AF-A0A453MJ93-F1
#
_entry.id   AF-A0A453MJ93-F1
#
_cell.length_a   1.000
_cell.length_b   1.000
_cell.length_c   1.000
_cell.angle_alpha   90.00
_cell.angle_beta   90.00
_cell.angle_gamma   90.00
#
_symmetry.space_group_name_H-M   'P 1'
#
loop_
_entity.id
_entity.type
_entity.pdbx_description
1 polymer ?
#
loop_
_entity_poly.entity_id
_entity_poly.type
_entity_poly.pdbx_seq_one_letter_code
_entity_poly.pdbx_strand_id
1 'polypeptide(L)'
;MFADKYGRKPCIVISILSVIVLNTLFGLSTTYWMAIVTRGLLGLLCGILGPIKAYASEVCTKEHQALGISLVTSSRAIALIIGPAIGGFLAQPAKKYPNLFSEESIFGRFPYFLPCLVISVLAAGACVACIWLPETLHVYNDDKIEAIDTMEVQVDDSILEDGKTKEYGSKRMASTKSLLKNRQLMSAIILYCVFSLHDTAYFEIFSLWAVSSRKYRGLSLTSQDIGTVLAISGFGVLVYQLVIYPLLAKYVGLIKPLRSAAVLSVLLLATYPLMSNLYGMELQVLINIASLLKNMFAATITIACNILQNTSVPQEQRGVANGISVTLMSIFKAVAPAAAGILFSWSQENITGLFLPGT
;
A
#
# COMPACT_ATOMS: atom_id res chain seq x y z
N MET A 1 -8.23 -4.68 -16.65
CA MET A 1 -8.88 -4.07 -17.84
C MET A 1 -7.84 -3.66 -18.88
N PHE A 2 -6.92 -2.75 -18.59
CA PHE A 2 -5.82 -2.43 -19.52
C PHE A 2 -4.87 -3.61 -19.72
N ALA A 3 -4.40 -4.24 -18.63
CA ALA A 3 -3.52 -5.42 -18.69
C ALA A 3 -4.14 -6.62 -19.42
N ASP A 4 -5.47 -6.77 -19.33
CA ASP A 4 -6.19 -7.87 -19.99
C ASP A 4 -6.26 -7.66 -21.52
N LYS A 5 -6.20 -6.41 -21.99
CA LYS A 5 -6.28 -6.05 -23.41
C LYS A 5 -4.92 -5.92 -24.09
N TYR A 6 -3.92 -5.37 -23.38
CA TYR A 6 -2.62 -5.03 -23.96
C TYR A 6 -1.46 -5.87 -23.42
N GLY A 7 -1.73 -6.79 -22.49
CA GLY A 7 -0.72 -7.64 -21.88
C GLY A 7 -0.24 -7.15 -20.52
N ARG A 8 0.32 -8.09 -19.75
CA ARG A 8 0.69 -7.87 -18.34
C ARG A 8 2.00 -7.10 -18.27
N LYS A 9 2.98 -7.43 -19.12
CA LYS A 9 4.31 -6.80 -19.12
C LYS A 9 4.23 -5.31 -19.50
N PRO A 10 3.56 -4.88 -20.59
CA PRO A 10 3.41 -3.46 -20.91
C PRO A 10 2.76 -2.67 -19.78
N CYS A 11 1.75 -3.23 -19.11
CA CYS A 11 1.09 -2.55 -17.99
C CYS A 11 2.04 -2.34 -16.79
N ILE A 12 2.87 -3.35 -16.47
CA ILE A 12 3.90 -3.26 -15.44
C ILE A 12 4.96 -2.21 -15.82
N VAL A 13 5.47 -2.26 -17.06
CA VAL A 13 6.51 -1.33 -17.54
C VAL A 13 6.02 0.12 -17.55
N ILE A 14 4.80 0.39 -18.04
CA ILE A 14 4.20 1.73 -18.01
C ILE A 14 4.08 2.26 -16.57
N SER A 15 3.70 1.38 -15.63
CA SER A 15 3.61 1.75 -14.20
C SER A 15 4.99 2.13 -13.65
N ILE A 16 6.02 1.34 -13.96
CA ILE A 16 7.41 1.59 -13.51
C ILE A 16 7.97 2.87 -14.14
N LEU A 17 7.76 3.09 -15.44
CA LEU A 17 8.18 4.32 -16.12
C LEU A 17 7.50 5.56 -15.52
N SER A 18 6.21 5.45 -15.20
CA SER A 18 5.46 6.51 -14.51
C SER A 18 6.07 6.82 -13.14
N VAL A 19 6.51 5.79 -12.40
CA VAL A 19 7.25 5.96 -11.13
C VAL A 19 8.55 6.71 -11.37
N ILE A 20 9.38 6.29 -12.33
CA ILE A 20 10.68 6.93 -12.61
C ILE A 20 10.49 8.41 -12.95
N VAL A 21 9.57 8.74 -13.85
CA VAL A 21 9.39 10.13 -14.31
C VAL A 21 8.75 10.99 -13.22
N LEU A 22 7.59 10.58 -12.69
CA LEU A 22 6.80 11.42 -11.78
C LEU A 22 7.43 11.52 -10.39
N ASN A 23 8.12 10.48 -9.92
CA ASN A 23 8.83 10.54 -8.65
C ASN A 23 10.06 11.47 -8.73
N THR A 24 10.78 11.45 -9.86
CA THR A 24 11.89 12.38 -10.08
C THR A 24 11.40 13.82 -10.19
N LEU A 25 10.29 14.06 -10.91
CA LEU A 25 9.66 15.37 -10.99
C LEU A 25 9.18 15.88 -9.63
N PHE A 26 8.64 15.00 -8.78
CA PHE A 26 8.29 15.37 -7.41
C PHE A 26 9.53 15.81 -6.62
N GLY A 27 10.64 15.09 -6.75
CA GLY A 27 11.90 15.44 -6.06
C GLY A 27 12.43 16.82 -6.45
N LEU A 28 12.16 17.27 -7.68
CA LEU A 28 12.51 18.59 -8.22
C LEU A 28 11.40 19.63 -8.05
N SER A 29 10.34 19.33 -7.29
CA SER A 29 9.23 20.26 -7.13
C SER A 29 9.62 21.49 -6.30
N THR A 30 9.32 22.68 -6.82
CA THR A 30 9.54 23.96 -6.13
C THR A 30 8.25 24.57 -5.58
N THR A 31 7.09 24.11 -6.07
CA THR A 31 5.78 24.63 -5.69
C THR A 31 4.90 23.52 -5.12
N TYR A 32 4.04 23.90 -4.18
CA TYR A 32 3.08 23.00 -3.55
C TYR A 32 2.16 22.31 -4.58
N TRP A 33 1.68 23.07 -5.58
CA TRP A 33 0.81 22.54 -6.64
C TRP A 33 1.52 21.52 -7.54
N MET A 34 2.79 21.75 -7.88
CA MET A 34 3.58 20.77 -8.64
C MET A 34 3.73 19.46 -7.86
N ALA A 35 3.97 19.54 -6.55
CA ALA A 35 4.08 18.37 -5.68
C ALA A 35 2.76 17.57 -5.63
N ILE A 36 1.61 18.25 -5.52
CA ILE A 36 0.29 17.59 -5.55
C ILE A 36 0.03 16.94 -6.89
N VAL A 37 0.21 17.66 -8.00
CA VAL A 37 -0.12 17.15 -9.34
C VAL A 37 0.73 15.93 -9.68
N THR A 38 2.04 16.00 -9.41
CA THR A 38 2.96 14.87 -9.64
C THR A 38 2.60 13.65 -8.78
N ARG A 39 2.24 13.85 -7.51
CA ARG A 39 1.82 12.76 -6.61
C ARG A 39 0.46 12.18 -6.98
N GLY A 40 -0.50 13.02 -7.37
CA GLY A 40 -1.80 12.60 -7.85
C GLY A 40 -1.71 11.78 -9.13
N LEU A 41 -0.92 12.25 -10.10
CA LEU A 41 -0.69 11.53 -11.36
C LEU A 41 0.07 10.22 -11.14
N LEU A 42 1.05 10.22 -10.22
CA LEU A 42 1.76 9.00 -9.84
C LEU A 42 0.80 7.98 -9.22
N GLY A 43 -0.11 8.41 -8.34
CA GLY A 43 -1.14 7.55 -7.77
C GLY A 43 -2.10 6.98 -8.82
N LEU A 44 -2.50 7.78 -9.80
CA LEU A 44 -3.39 7.36 -10.90
C LEU A 44 -2.73 6.30 -11.79
N LEU A 45 -1.45 6.48 -12.13
CA LEU A 45 -0.74 5.63 -13.08
C LEU A 45 -0.08 4.41 -12.42
N CYS A 46 0.06 4.38 -11.08
CA CYS A 46 0.68 3.28 -10.35
C CYS A 46 -0.31 2.12 -10.06
N GLY A 47 -0.69 1.41 -11.12
CA GLY A 47 -1.65 0.29 -11.07
C GLY A 47 -1.03 -1.11 -10.98
N ILE A 48 0.22 -1.25 -10.51
CA ILE A 48 1.03 -2.46 -10.71
C ILE A 48 0.56 -3.71 -9.95
N LEU A 49 -0.11 -3.56 -8.80
CA LEU A 49 -0.41 -4.66 -7.88
C LEU A 49 -1.34 -5.74 -8.48
N GLY A 50 -2.28 -5.36 -9.34
CA GLY A 50 -3.17 -6.30 -10.01
C GLY A 50 -2.45 -7.11 -11.08
N PRO A 51 -1.87 -6.44 -12.11
CA PRO A 51 -1.13 -7.09 -13.18
C PRO A 51 0.01 -7.99 -12.67
N ILE A 52 0.76 -7.58 -11.64
CA ILE A 52 1.90 -8.37 -11.17
C ILE A 52 1.47 -9.64 -10.41
N LYS A 53 0.32 -9.61 -9.72
CA LYS A 53 -0.27 -10.81 -9.10
C LYS A 53 -0.80 -11.78 -10.16
N ALA A 54 -1.46 -11.27 -11.19
CA ALA A 54 -1.92 -12.07 -12.32
C ALA A 54 -0.73 -12.70 -13.07
N TYR A 55 0.29 -11.90 -13.34
CA TYR A 55 1.53 -12.35 -13.95
C TYR A 55 2.21 -13.46 -13.14
N ALA A 56 2.37 -13.27 -11.82
CA ALA A 56 2.95 -14.29 -10.94
C ALA A 56 2.13 -15.58 -10.93
N SER A 57 0.80 -15.50 -11.07
CA SER A 57 -0.03 -16.69 -11.16
C SER A 57 0.01 -17.40 -12.51
N GLU A 58 0.32 -16.68 -13.59
CA GLU A 58 0.37 -17.22 -14.95
C GLU A 58 1.73 -17.85 -15.28
N VAL A 59 2.83 -17.31 -14.72
CA VAL A 59 4.19 -17.85 -14.93
C VAL A 59 4.49 -19.04 -14.03
N CYS A 60 3.91 -19.08 -12.82
CA CYS A 60 4.16 -20.17 -11.89
C CYS A 60 3.25 -21.38 -12.17
N THR A 61 3.85 -22.57 -12.24
CA THR A 61 3.11 -23.85 -12.25
C THR A 61 2.14 -23.95 -11.07
N LYS A 62 1.02 -24.67 -11.22
CA LYS A 62 -0.02 -24.82 -10.18
C LYS A 62 0.54 -25.21 -8.80
N GLU A 63 1.60 -26.02 -8.75
CA GLU A 63 2.28 -26.41 -7.50
C GLU A 63 3.03 -25.26 -6.81
N HIS A 64 3.58 -24.31 -7.57
CA HIS A 64 4.38 -23.18 -7.07
C HIS A 64 3.63 -21.83 -7.11
N GLN A 65 2.40 -21.82 -7.61
CA GLN A 65 1.58 -20.62 -7.73
C GLN A 65 1.38 -19.90 -6.40
N ALA A 66 1.19 -20.66 -5.31
CA ALA A 66 1.07 -20.10 -3.96
C ALA A 66 2.37 -19.39 -3.51
N LEU A 67 3.54 -19.91 -3.90
CA LEU A 67 4.84 -19.31 -3.60
C LEU A 67 5.07 -18.03 -4.42
N GLY A 68 4.69 -18.00 -5.69
CA GLY A 68 4.77 -16.79 -6.52
C GLY A 68 3.90 -15.66 -5.98
N ILE A 69 2.65 -15.96 -5.62
CA ILE A 69 1.72 -14.99 -5.05
C ILE A 69 2.17 -14.51 -3.65
N SER A 70 2.77 -15.40 -2.85
CA SER A 70 3.30 -15.04 -1.53
C SER A 70 4.51 -14.12 -1.66
N LEU A 71 5.42 -14.34 -2.61
CA LEU A 71 6.55 -13.44 -2.89
C LEU A 71 6.08 -12.02 -3.25
N VAL A 72 5.10 -11.91 -4.15
CA VAL A 72 4.49 -10.60 -4.50
C VAL A 72 3.92 -9.92 -3.26
N THR A 73 3.27 -10.68 -2.38
CA THR A 73 2.67 -10.14 -1.15
C THR A 73 3.71 -9.76 -0.09
N SER A 74 4.79 -10.53 0.03
CA SER A 74 5.92 -10.27 0.93
C SER A 74 6.73 -9.03 0.54
N SER A 75 6.74 -8.67 -0.75
CA SER A 75 7.38 -7.43 -1.22
C SER A 75 6.86 -6.17 -0.50
N ARG A 76 5.58 -6.16 -0.10
CA ARG A 76 4.99 -5.06 0.68
C ARG A 76 5.65 -4.92 2.05
N ALA A 77 5.95 -6.02 2.73
CA ALA A 77 6.61 -6.00 4.03
C ALA A 77 8.05 -5.47 3.91
N ILE A 78 8.76 -5.85 2.84
CA ILE A 78 10.08 -5.31 2.52
C ILE A 78 9.99 -3.79 2.26
N ALA A 79 9.00 -3.34 1.49
CA ALA A 79 8.79 -1.92 1.22
C ALA A 79 8.48 -1.10 2.49
N LEU A 80 7.81 -1.68 3.49
CA LEU A 80 7.57 -1.04 4.79
C LEU A 80 8.85 -0.86 5.62
N ILE A 81 9.90 -1.62 5.36
CA ILE A 81 11.21 -1.49 6.02
C ILE A 81 12.06 -0.47 5.25
N ILE A 82 12.23 -0.70 3.96
CA ILE A 82 13.15 0.08 3.11
C ILE A 82 12.61 1.50 2.86
N GLY A 83 11.30 1.67 2.70
CA GLY A 83 10.67 2.95 2.39
C GLY A 83 10.95 4.04 3.44
N PRO A 84 10.60 3.82 4.72
CA PRO A 84 10.90 4.76 5.80
C PRO A 84 12.40 4.97 6.02
N ALA A 85 13.22 3.95 5.80
CA ALA A 85 14.68 4.09 5.89
C ALA A 85 15.20 5.06 4.80
N ILE A 86 14.84 4.86 3.53
CA ILE A 86 15.22 5.76 2.45
C ILE A 86 14.68 7.18 2.71
N GLY A 87 13.39 7.30 3.05
CA GLY A 87 12.75 8.60 3.29
C GLY A 87 13.32 9.34 4.50
N GLY A 88 13.60 8.65 5.59
CA GLY A 88 14.10 9.23 6.83
C GLY A 88 15.57 9.60 6.78
N PHE A 89 16.44 8.72 6.24
CA PHE A 89 17.88 8.97 6.22
C PHE A 89 18.31 9.90 5.08
N LEU A 90 17.68 9.83 3.90
CA LEU A 90 18.11 10.60 2.74
C LEU A 90 17.39 11.94 2.58
N ALA A 91 16.31 12.21 3.33
CA ALA A 91 15.66 13.53 3.30
C ALA A 91 16.56 14.60 3.92
N GLN A 92 16.60 15.78 3.31
CA GLN A 92 17.41 16.94 3.71
C GLN A 92 18.92 16.64 3.80
N PRO A 93 19.54 16.14 2.71
CA PRO A 93 20.93 15.69 2.72
C PRO A 93 21.93 16.79 3.04
N ALA A 94 21.72 18.02 2.56
CA ALA A 94 22.63 19.15 2.82
C ALA A 94 22.70 19.52 4.31
N LYS A 95 21.58 19.38 5.04
CA LYS A 95 21.54 19.65 6.49
C LYS A 95 22.13 18.51 7.32
N LYS A 96 21.95 17.27 6.89
CA LYS A 96 22.37 16.08 7.65
C LYS A 96 23.81 15.65 7.38
N TYR A 97 24.28 15.83 6.15
CA TYR A 97 25.60 15.40 5.70
C TYR A 97 26.34 16.57 5.03
N PRO A 98 26.62 17.66 5.76
CA PRO A 98 27.22 18.88 5.20
C PRO A 98 28.61 18.64 4.57
N ASN A 99 29.33 17.61 5.04
CA ASN A 99 30.64 17.22 4.49
C ASN A 99 30.54 16.56 3.09
N LEU A 100 29.37 16.00 2.74
CA LEU A 100 29.12 15.31 1.48
C LEU A 100 28.26 16.14 0.51
N PHE A 101 27.36 16.97 1.04
CA PHE A 101 26.42 17.78 0.26
C PHE A 101 26.47 19.23 0.71
N SER A 102 26.95 20.12 -0.17
CA SER A 102 26.89 21.57 0.06
C SER A 102 25.46 22.10 -0.03
N GLU A 103 25.13 23.13 0.74
CA GLU A 103 23.83 23.82 0.67
C GLU A 103 23.59 24.51 -0.68
N GLU A 104 24.64 24.90 -1.38
CA GLU A 104 24.55 25.50 -2.72
C GLU A 104 24.30 24.47 -3.83
N SER A 105 24.40 23.17 -3.52
CA SER A 105 24.17 22.11 -4.49
C SER A 105 22.67 21.93 -4.81
N ILE A 106 22.39 21.15 -5.87
CA ILE A 106 21.02 20.73 -6.20
C ILE A 106 20.31 20.08 -5.00
N PHE A 107 21.05 19.41 -4.11
CA PHE A 107 20.51 18.71 -2.96
C PHE A 107 20.21 19.62 -1.77
N GLY A 108 20.81 20.81 -1.73
CA GLY A 108 20.41 21.88 -0.81
C GLY A 108 19.19 22.63 -1.31
N ARG A 109 19.12 22.91 -2.62
CA ARG A 109 17.94 23.51 -3.26
C ARG A 109 16.70 22.60 -3.23
N PHE A 110 16.90 21.29 -3.39
CA PHE A 110 15.83 20.29 -3.43
C PHE A 110 16.01 19.24 -2.31
N PRO A 111 15.48 19.49 -1.10
CA PRO A 111 15.73 18.64 0.08
C PRO A 111 15.17 17.21 -0.03
N TYR A 112 14.23 16.96 -0.95
CA TYR A 112 13.63 15.64 -1.17
C TYR A 112 14.08 14.98 -2.48
N PHE A 113 14.99 15.60 -3.23
CA PHE A 113 15.44 15.06 -4.50
C PHE A 113 16.22 13.76 -4.35
N LEU A 114 17.14 13.68 -3.39
CA LEU A 114 17.97 12.50 -3.14
C LEU A 114 17.17 11.21 -2.88
N PRO A 115 16.20 11.15 -1.94
CA PRO A 115 15.39 9.95 -1.73
C PRO A 115 14.57 9.60 -2.97
N CYS A 116 14.08 10.61 -3.72
CA CYS A 116 13.33 10.37 -4.94
C CYS A 116 14.21 9.79 -6.06
N LEU A 117 15.44 10.28 -6.19
CA LEU A 117 16.41 9.78 -7.15
C LEU A 117 16.78 8.33 -6.87
N VAL A 118 17.03 7.97 -5.61
CA VAL A 118 17.33 6.58 -5.21
C VAL A 118 16.15 5.65 -5.55
N ILE A 119 14.92 6.05 -5.24
CA ILE A 119 13.72 5.27 -5.61
C ILE A 119 13.61 5.13 -7.14
N SER A 120 13.86 6.20 -7.90
CA SER A 120 13.81 6.16 -9.37
C SER A 120 14.92 5.28 -9.96
N VAL A 121 16.12 5.25 -9.38
CA VAL A 121 17.21 4.34 -9.80
C VAL A 121 16.84 2.89 -9.52
N LEU A 122 16.27 2.58 -8.35
CA LEU A 122 15.76 1.24 -8.04
C LEU A 122 14.65 0.83 -9.01
N ALA A 123 13.73 1.75 -9.33
CA ALA A 123 12.69 1.53 -10.32
C ALA A 123 13.24 1.32 -11.74
N ALA A 124 14.30 2.05 -12.12
CA ALA A 124 14.99 1.84 -13.41
C ALA A 124 15.64 0.46 -13.49
N GLY A 125 16.30 0.00 -12.42
CA GLY A 125 16.82 -1.36 -12.31
C GLY A 125 15.70 -2.41 -12.45
N ALA A 126 14.56 -2.20 -11.81
CA ALA A 126 13.38 -3.05 -11.98
C ALA A 126 12.82 -3.01 -13.42
N CYS A 127 12.85 -1.85 -14.08
CA CYS A 127 12.42 -1.71 -15.48
C CYS A 127 13.32 -2.51 -16.42
N VAL A 128 14.64 -2.47 -16.19
CA VAL A 128 15.61 -3.29 -16.93
C VAL A 128 15.35 -4.78 -16.66
N ALA A 129 15.09 -5.14 -15.39
CA ALA A 129 14.69 -6.50 -15.02
C ALA A 129 13.43 -6.97 -15.78
N CYS A 130 12.48 -6.06 -16.06
CA CYS A 130 11.29 -6.37 -16.82
C CYS A 130 11.54 -6.70 -18.29
N ILE A 131 12.69 -6.35 -18.87
CA ILE A 131 13.02 -6.69 -20.26
C ILE A 131 13.08 -8.22 -20.43
N TRP A 132 13.64 -8.92 -19.43
CA TRP A 132 13.76 -10.39 -19.43
C TRP A 132 12.47 -11.13 -19.05
N LEU A 133 11.43 -10.44 -18.58
CA LEU A 133 10.16 -11.08 -18.27
C LEU A 133 9.44 -11.47 -19.58
N PRO A 134 8.99 -12.72 -19.76
CA PRO A 134 8.13 -13.09 -20.89
C PRO A 134 6.77 -12.37 -20.81
N GLU A 135 6.06 -12.24 -21.93
CA GLU A 135 4.66 -11.79 -21.93
C GLU A 135 3.73 -12.99 -21.74
N THR A 136 2.69 -12.86 -20.91
CA THR A 136 1.78 -13.95 -20.56
C THR A 136 0.42 -13.88 -21.26
N LEU A 137 0.11 -12.78 -21.96
CA LEU A 137 -1.18 -12.60 -22.67
C LEU A 137 -1.49 -13.73 -23.67
N HIS A 138 -0.49 -14.26 -24.37
CA HIS A 138 -0.69 -15.22 -25.46
C HIS A 138 -1.00 -16.65 -24.97
N VAL A 139 -0.59 -17.04 -23.76
CA VAL A 139 -0.79 -18.41 -23.24
C VAL A 139 -2.27 -18.73 -22.99
N TYR A 140 -3.06 -17.74 -22.54
CA TYR A 140 -4.50 -17.94 -22.28
C TYR A 140 -5.36 -17.94 -23.55
N ASN A 141 -4.89 -17.27 -24.61
CA ASN A 141 -5.58 -17.30 -25.89
C ASN A 141 -5.23 -18.58 -26.65
N ASP A 142 -3.99 -19.08 -26.62
CA ASP A 142 -3.63 -20.34 -27.27
C ASP A 142 -4.32 -21.55 -26.62
N ASP A 143 -4.44 -21.64 -25.29
CA ASP A 143 -5.20 -22.75 -24.66
C ASP A 143 -6.70 -22.73 -25.05
N LYS A 144 -7.24 -21.53 -25.32
CA LYS A 144 -8.60 -21.40 -25.86
C LYS A 144 -8.66 -21.65 -27.35
N ILE A 145 -7.68 -21.20 -28.12
CA ILE A 145 -7.62 -21.37 -29.57
C ILE A 145 -7.32 -22.83 -29.90
N GLU A 146 -6.49 -23.56 -29.17
CA GLU A 146 -6.28 -25.01 -29.34
C GLU A 146 -7.53 -25.81 -28.96
N ALA A 147 -8.23 -25.42 -27.88
CA ALA A 147 -9.51 -26.03 -27.49
C ALA A 147 -10.66 -25.67 -28.45
N ILE A 148 -10.55 -24.52 -29.13
CA ILE A 148 -11.49 -24.06 -30.15
C ILE A 148 -11.16 -24.69 -31.51
N ASP A 149 -9.89 -24.82 -31.91
CA ASP A 149 -9.41 -25.46 -33.14
C ASP A 149 -9.71 -26.96 -33.13
N THR A 150 -9.63 -27.63 -31.97
CA THR A 150 -10.10 -29.02 -31.83
C THR A 150 -11.62 -29.15 -31.95
N MET A 151 -12.38 -28.06 -31.76
CA MET A 151 -13.84 -28.02 -31.97
C MET A 151 -14.25 -27.38 -33.31
N GLU A 152 -13.40 -26.57 -33.95
CA GLU A 152 -13.66 -25.80 -35.17
C GLU A 152 -13.41 -26.59 -36.46
N VAL A 153 -12.86 -27.81 -36.38
CA VAL A 153 -12.87 -28.77 -37.50
C VAL A 153 -14.32 -29.20 -37.87
N GLN A 154 -15.36 -28.76 -37.16
CA GLN A 154 -16.75 -29.14 -37.46
C GLN A 154 -17.74 -28.06 -37.90
N VAL A 155 -17.45 -26.75 -37.92
CA VAL A 155 -18.41 -25.79 -38.51
C VAL A 155 -17.71 -24.56 -39.10
N ASP A 156 -17.64 -24.52 -40.42
CA ASP A 156 -17.44 -23.33 -41.23
C ASP A 156 -18.68 -22.43 -41.13
N ASP A 157 -18.54 -21.19 -40.68
CA ASP A 157 -18.67 -20.00 -41.53
C ASP A 157 -18.71 -18.73 -40.65
N SER A 158 -18.13 -17.69 -41.22
CA SER A 158 -17.83 -16.36 -40.72
C SER A 158 -19.02 -15.53 -40.17
N ILE A 159 -18.69 -14.51 -39.33
CA ILE A 159 -19.54 -13.47 -38.68
C ILE A 159 -19.80 -13.69 -37.16
N LEU A 160 -18.77 -13.63 -36.28
CA LEU A 160 -19.00 -13.72 -34.82
C LEU A 160 -18.12 -12.86 -33.88
N GLU A 161 -17.35 -11.87 -34.35
CA GLU A 161 -16.46 -11.11 -33.44
C GLU A 161 -17.12 -9.93 -32.68
N ASP A 162 -18.14 -9.24 -33.21
CA ASP A 162 -18.75 -8.06 -32.53
C ASP A 162 -19.82 -8.42 -31.47
N GLY A 163 -20.37 -9.64 -31.54
CA GLY A 163 -21.38 -10.14 -30.58
C GLY A 163 -20.78 -10.60 -29.25
N LYS A 164 -19.64 -11.32 -29.30
CA LYS A 164 -18.98 -11.90 -28.11
C LYS A 164 -18.47 -10.83 -27.13
N THR A 165 -17.99 -9.68 -27.62
CA THR A 165 -17.48 -8.58 -26.77
C THR A 165 -18.60 -7.86 -26.02
N LYS A 166 -19.75 -7.62 -26.67
CA LYS A 166 -20.93 -7.01 -26.04
C LYS A 166 -21.59 -7.94 -25.02
N GLU A 167 -21.68 -9.24 -25.32
CA GLU A 167 -22.26 -10.23 -24.42
C GLU A 167 -21.38 -10.49 -23.18
N TYR A 168 -20.04 -10.55 -23.36
CA TYR A 168 -19.07 -10.65 -22.26
C TYR A 168 -19.08 -9.41 -21.37
N GLY A 169 -19.16 -8.20 -21.95
CA GLY A 169 -19.31 -6.94 -21.23
C GLY A 169 -20.59 -6.89 -20.38
N SER A 170 -21.73 -7.31 -20.96
CA SER A 170 -23.02 -7.36 -20.28
C SER A 170 -23.06 -8.37 -19.12
N LYS A 171 -22.57 -9.60 -19.32
CA LYS A 171 -22.44 -10.62 -18.26
C LYS A 171 -21.52 -10.17 -17.12
N ARG A 172 -20.43 -9.47 -17.44
CA ARG A 172 -19.49 -8.92 -16.45
C ARG A 172 -20.11 -7.75 -15.65
N MET A 173 -20.89 -6.88 -16.30
CA MET A 173 -21.61 -5.79 -15.62
C MET A 173 -22.68 -6.34 -14.67
N ALA A 174 -23.42 -7.38 -15.10
CA ALA A 174 -24.37 -8.10 -14.25
C ALA A 174 -23.68 -8.77 -13.05
N SER A 175 -22.53 -9.43 -13.25
CA SER A 175 -21.71 -10.03 -12.18
C SER A 175 -21.18 -8.99 -11.18
N THR A 176 -20.76 -7.81 -11.67
CA THR A 176 -20.30 -6.71 -10.81
C THR A 176 -21.45 -6.16 -9.95
N LYS A 177 -22.64 -6.01 -10.54
CA LYS A 177 -23.85 -5.58 -9.83
C LYS A 177 -24.30 -6.60 -8.78
N SER A 178 -24.18 -7.90 -9.07
CA SER A 178 -24.49 -8.95 -8.08
C SER A 178 -23.50 -8.96 -6.91
N LEU A 179 -22.21 -8.69 -7.16
CA LEU A 179 -21.19 -8.57 -6.11
C LEU A 179 -21.46 -7.40 -5.17
N LEU A 180 -21.84 -6.23 -5.71
CA LEU A 180 -22.19 -5.06 -4.90
C LEU A 180 -23.45 -5.29 -4.05
N LYS A 181 -24.33 -6.22 -4.44
CA LYS A 181 -25.52 -6.59 -3.65
C LYS A 181 -25.21 -7.62 -2.56
N ASN A 182 -24.05 -8.28 -2.61
CA ASN A 182 -23.64 -9.24 -1.59
C ASN A 182 -23.31 -8.51 -0.28
N ARG A 183 -24.22 -8.60 0.68
CA ARG A 183 -24.12 -7.93 1.98
C ARG A 183 -22.87 -8.34 2.77
N GLN A 184 -22.46 -9.61 2.69
CA GLN A 184 -21.28 -10.10 3.41
C GLN A 184 -20.01 -9.48 2.84
N LEU A 185 -19.86 -9.52 1.51
CA LEU A 185 -18.73 -8.90 0.82
C LEU A 185 -18.66 -7.40 1.11
N MET A 186 -19.78 -6.68 0.93
CA MET A 186 -19.80 -5.22 1.13
C MET A 186 -19.50 -4.83 2.58
N SER A 187 -19.98 -5.60 3.57
CA SER A 187 -19.63 -5.36 4.97
C SER A 187 -18.12 -5.52 5.24
N ALA A 188 -17.49 -6.53 4.64
CA ALA A 188 -16.04 -6.76 4.77
C ALA A 188 -15.21 -5.68 4.05
N ILE A 189 -15.70 -5.17 2.90
CA ILE A 189 -15.08 -4.07 2.18
C ILE A 189 -15.19 -2.76 2.99
N ILE A 190 -16.35 -2.45 3.56
CA ILE A 190 -16.55 -1.25 4.39
C ILE A 190 -15.60 -1.28 5.58
N LEU A 191 -15.52 -2.42 6.29
CA LEU A 191 -14.60 -2.61 7.40
C LEU A 191 -13.14 -2.34 6.97
N TYR A 192 -12.75 -2.87 5.82
CA TYR A 192 -11.41 -2.67 5.28
C TYR A 192 -11.13 -1.20 4.95
N CYS A 193 -12.10 -0.49 4.38
CA CYS A 193 -11.97 0.93 4.04
C CYS A 193 -11.81 1.79 5.29
N VAL A 194 -12.62 1.57 6.33
CA VAL A 194 -12.54 2.30 7.60
C VAL A 194 -11.19 2.08 8.28
N PHE A 195 -10.74 0.82 8.40
CA PHE A 195 -9.44 0.55 9.00
C PHE A 195 -8.27 1.06 8.16
N SER A 196 -8.38 1.04 6.83
CA SER A 196 -7.34 1.57 5.95
C SER A 196 -7.26 3.11 6.02
N LEU A 197 -8.40 3.79 6.19
CA LEU A 197 -8.44 5.23 6.48
C LEU A 197 -7.72 5.52 7.79
N HIS A 198 -8.09 4.81 8.85
CA HIS A 198 -7.46 4.94 10.17
C HIS A 198 -5.95 4.65 10.15
N ASP A 199 -5.53 3.58 9.47
CA ASP A 199 -4.12 3.21 9.32
C ASP A 199 -3.32 4.30 8.63
N THR A 200 -3.88 4.92 7.59
CA THR A 200 -3.25 6.01 6.85
C THR A 200 -3.21 7.30 7.66
N ALA A 201 -4.31 7.64 8.34
CA ALA A 201 -4.39 8.79 9.25
C ALA A 201 -3.36 8.68 10.38
N TYR A 202 -3.13 7.47 10.92
CA TYR A 202 -2.08 7.24 11.90
C TYR A 202 -0.70 7.59 11.34
N PHE A 203 -0.33 7.14 10.15
CA PHE A 203 1.03 7.42 9.63
C PHE A 203 1.27 8.92 9.43
N GLU A 204 0.23 9.64 8.99
CA GLU A 204 0.27 11.09 8.84
C GLU A 204 0.41 11.78 10.21
N ILE A 205 -0.51 11.50 11.15
CA ILE A 205 -0.52 12.12 12.48
C ILE A 205 0.74 11.76 13.25
N PHE A 206 1.16 10.49 13.23
CA PHE A 206 2.37 10.04 13.90
C PHE A 206 3.60 10.81 13.42
N SER A 207 3.74 11.00 12.12
CA SER A 207 4.88 11.73 11.54
C SER A 207 4.84 13.21 11.93
N LEU A 208 3.67 13.86 11.82
CA LEU A 208 3.50 15.27 12.20
C LEU A 208 3.72 15.50 13.70
N TRP A 209 3.14 14.65 14.54
CA TRP A 209 3.26 14.69 16.00
C TRP A 209 4.68 14.43 16.47
N ALA A 210 5.36 13.43 15.89
CA ALA A 210 6.73 13.09 16.25
C ALA A 210 7.71 14.25 15.95
N VAL A 211 7.57 14.93 14.81
CA VAL A 211 8.41 16.09 14.46
C VAL A 211 8.04 17.35 15.25
N SER A 212 6.78 17.51 15.64
CA SER A 212 6.28 18.72 16.30
C SER A 212 7.06 19.07 17.57
N SER A 213 7.17 20.38 17.85
CA SER A 213 7.90 20.86 19.03
C SER A 213 7.23 20.43 20.34
N ARG A 214 8.02 20.28 21.40
CA ARG A 214 7.52 19.94 22.75
C ARG A 214 6.50 20.95 23.27
N LYS A 215 6.54 22.20 22.82
CA LYS A 215 5.55 23.25 23.16
C LYS A 215 4.12 22.84 22.81
N TYR A 216 3.94 22.10 21.72
CA TYR A 216 2.63 21.59 21.27
C TYR A 216 2.42 20.11 21.64
N ARG A 217 3.08 19.62 22.70
CA ARG A 217 3.08 18.20 23.12
C ARG A 217 3.56 17.22 22.04
N GLY A 218 4.37 17.69 21.08
CA GLY A 218 5.08 16.84 20.13
C GLY A 218 6.37 16.25 20.72
N LEU A 219 7.07 15.41 19.97
CA LEU A 219 8.27 14.72 20.47
C LEU A 219 9.59 15.39 20.07
N SER A 220 9.57 16.31 19.09
CA SER A 220 10.77 16.95 18.51
C SER A 220 11.80 15.94 17.97
N LEU A 221 11.31 14.82 17.44
CA LEU A 221 12.12 13.79 16.81
C LEU A 221 12.55 14.24 15.40
N THR A 222 13.74 13.81 15.01
CA THR A 222 14.23 14.05 13.66
C THR A 222 13.56 13.10 12.66
N SER A 223 13.65 13.42 11.36
CA SER A 223 13.17 12.51 10.31
C SER A 223 13.94 11.18 10.27
N GLN A 224 15.19 11.15 10.76
CA GLN A 224 15.96 9.91 10.91
C GLN A 224 15.40 9.04 12.04
N ASP A 225 15.04 9.64 13.18
CA ASP A 225 14.45 8.91 14.31
C ASP A 225 13.13 8.28 13.91
N ILE A 226 12.27 9.03 13.21
CA ILE A 226 10.98 8.53 12.71
C ILE A 226 11.21 7.40 11.69
N GLY A 227 12.14 7.60 10.75
CA GLY A 227 12.51 6.55 9.78
C GLY A 227 13.01 5.28 10.46
N THR A 228 13.80 5.42 11.54
CA THR A 228 14.31 4.31 12.35
C THR A 228 13.18 3.57 13.07
N VAL A 229 12.28 4.29 13.74
CA VAL A 229 11.13 3.69 14.43
C VAL A 229 10.24 2.90 13.47
N LEU A 230 9.97 3.47 12.30
CA LEU A 230 9.15 2.83 11.28
C LEU A 230 9.86 1.63 10.64
N ALA A 231 11.17 1.69 10.42
CA ALA A 231 11.95 0.58 9.89
C ALA A 231 12.02 -0.61 10.87
N ILE A 232 12.26 -0.34 12.17
CA ILE A 232 12.23 -1.36 13.23
C ILE A 232 10.83 -2.00 13.31
N SER A 233 9.79 -1.17 13.27
CA SER A 233 8.40 -1.65 13.26
C SER A 233 8.10 -2.50 12.03
N GLY A 234 8.56 -2.09 10.84
CA GLY A 234 8.41 -2.86 9.60
C GLY A 234 9.09 -4.22 9.67
N PHE A 235 10.28 -4.30 10.26
CA PHE A 235 10.98 -5.57 10.45
C PHE A 235 10.24 -6.48 11.42
N GLY A 236 9.78 -5.95 12.56
CA GLY A 236 9.00 -6.73 13.52
C GLY A 236 7.65 -7.21 12.95
N VAL A 237 7.01 -6.42 12.09
CA VAL A 237 5.80 -6.83 11.36
C VAL A 237 6.10 -7.96 10.37
N LEU A 238 7.23 -7.91 9.66
CA LEU A 238 7.65 -9.00 8.77
C LEU A 238 7.82 -10.31 9.56
N VAL A 239 8.53 -10.27 10.69
CA VAL A 239 8.70 -11.43 11.57
C VAL A 239 7.35 -11.93 12.11
N TYR A 240 6.48 -11.01 12.55
CA TYR A 240 5.13 -11.33 13.00
C TYR A 240 4.32 -12.04 11.92
N GLN A 241 4.35 -11.54 10.68
CA GLN A 241 3.58 -12.08 9.56
C GLN A 241 4.06 -13.47 9.14
N LEU A 242 5.37 -13.73 9.22
CA LEU A 242 5.96 -15.01 8.82
C LEU A 242 5.84 -16.09 9.90
N VAL A 243 5.98 -15.73 11.18
CA VAL A 243 6.08 -16.70 12.28
C VAL A 243 4.81 -16.74 13.12
N ILE A 244 4.39 -15.59 13.64
CA ILE A 244 3.36 -15.53 14.70
C ILE A 244 1.96 -15.60 14.11
N TYR A 245 1.69 -14.88 13.02
CA TYR A 245 0.36 -14.82 12.41
C TYR A 245 -0.16 -16.20 11.94
N PRO A 246 0.63 -17.06 11.27
CA PRO A 246 0.17 -18.39 10.88
C PRO A 246 -0.22 -19.27 12.08
N LEU A 247 0.52 -19.18 13.18
CA LEU A 247 0.20 -19.87 14.43
C LEU A 247 -1.10 -19.32 15.02
N LEU A 248 -1.24 -18.00 15.08
CA LEU A 248 -2.44 -17.35 15.58
C LEU A 248 -3.68 -17.73 14.76
N ALA A 249 -3.56 -17.76 13.44
CA ALA A 249 -4.62 -18.17 12.53
C ALA A 249 -5.00 -19.64 12.72
N LYS A 250 -4.02 -20.53 12.93
CA LYS A 250 -4.24 -21.97 13.15
C LYS A 250 -4.96 -22.26 14.47
N TYR A 251 -4.54 -21.63 15.57
CA TYR A 251 -5.02 -21.98 16.91
C TYR A 251 -6.22 -21.14 17.38
N VAL A 252 -6.26 -19.85 17.02
CA VAL A 252 -7.28 -18.91 17.54
C VAL A 252 -8.36 -18.59 16.50
N GLY A 253 -8.05 -18.83 15.21
CA GLY A 253 -8.91 -18.51 14.08
C GLY A 253 -8.81 -17.04 13.65
N LEU A 254 -9.67 -16.64 12.70
CA LEU A 254 -9.58 -15.32 12.06
C LEU A 254 -10.24 -14.18 12.86
N ILE A 255 -11.43 -14.45 13.42
CA ILE A 255 -12.34 -13.40 13.92
C ILE A 255 -11.92 -12.90 15.31
N LYS A 256 -11.45 -13.78 16.20
CA LYS A 256 -11.05 -13.39 17.56
C LYS A 256 -9.84 -12.45 17.53
N PRO A 257 -8.75 -12.72 16.79
CA PRO A 257 -7.62 -11.80 16.68
C PRO A 257 -7.97 -10.49 15.99
N LEU A 258 -8.86 -10.50 15.01
CA LEU A 258 -9.35 -9.28 14.37
C LEU A 258 -10.04 -8.36 15.40
N ARG A 259 -10.97 -8.90 16.20
CA ARG A 259 -11.70 -8.13 17.21
C ARG A 259 -10.79 -7.63 18.33
N SER A 260 -9.88 -8.49 18.82
CA SER A 260 -8.94 -8.08 19.87
C SER A 260 -7.97 -7.03 19.37
N ALA A 261 -7.40 -7.17 18.16
CA ALA A 261 -6.51 -6.17 17.56
C ALA A 261 -7.20 -4.82 17.37
N ALA A 262 -8.48 -4.81 16.95
CA ALA A 262 -9.24 -3.57 16.81
C ALA A 262 -9.38 -2.84 18.15
N VAL A 263 -9.81 -3.53 19.22
CA VAL A 263 -9.97 -2.92 20.55
C VAL A 263 -8.63 -2.48 21.14
N LEU A 264 -7.62 -3.35 21.08
CA LEU A 264 -6.28 -3.06 21.60
C LEU A 264 -5.61 -1.91 20.85
N SER A 265 -5.89 -1.73 19.55
CA SER A 265 -5.35 -0.60 18.78
C SER A 265 -5.85 0.75 19.30
N VAL A 266 -7.12 0.83 19.73
CA VAL A 266 -7.70 2.06 20.31
C VAL A 266 -7.06 2.35 21.66
N LEU A 267 -6.94 1.33 22.52
CA LEU A 267 -6.29 1.47 23.83
C LEU A 267 -4.83 1.89 23.68
N LEU A 268 -4.12 1.32 22.71
CA LEU A 268 -2.75 1.67 22.40
C LEU A 268 -2.63 3.12 21.93
N LEU A 269 -3.51 3.59 21.04
CA LEU A 269 -3.46 4.98 20.57
C LEU A 269 -3.76 6.00 21.68
N ALA A 270 -4.59 5.65 22.65
CA ALA A 270 -4.86 6.49 23.82
C ALA A 270 -3.59 6.74 24.68
N THR A 271 -2.57 5.88 24.59
CA THR A 271 -1.31 6.07 25.33
C THR A 271 -0.32 7.00 24.63
N TYR A 272 -0.46 7.26 23.33
CA TYR A 272 0.49 8.09 22.56
C TYR A 272 0.64 9.51 23.11
N PRO A 273 -0.45 10.25 23.43
CA PRO A 273 -0.32 11.58 24.01
C PRO A 273 0.48 11.62 25.32
N LEU A 274 0.43 10.55 26.12
CA LEU A 274 1.16 10.45 27.39
C LEU A 274 2.68 10.36 27.19
N MET A 275 3.12 9.87 26.03
CA MET A 275 4.55 9.76 25.70
C MET A 275 5.22 11.13 25.54
N SER A 276 4.44 12.20 25.34
CA SER A 276 4.98 13.57 25.24
C SER A 276 5.70 14.03 26.52
N ASN A 277 5.39 13.41 27.66
CA ASN A 277 6.01 13.69 28.97
C ASN A 277 7.34 12.94 29.20
N LEU A 278 7.69 11.98 28.33
CA LEU A 278 8.89 11.16 28.48
C LEU A 278 10.07 11.75 27.69
N TYR A 279 11.29 11.44 28.16
CA TYR A 279 12.55 11.93 27.60
C TYR A 279 13.58 10.80 27.44
N GLY A 280 14.56 11.03 26.57
CA GLY A 280 15.73 10.15 26.42
C GLY A 280 15.38 8.71 25.98
N MET A 281 16.06 7.73 26.59
CA MET A 281 15.93 6.31 26.22
C MET A 281 14.54 5.74 26.49
N GLU A 282 13.85 6.19 27.55
CA GLU A 282 12.51 5.69 27.88
C GLU A 282 11.51 5.98 26.76
N LEU A 283 11.55 7.21 26.23
CA LEU A 283 10.72 7.59 25.08
C LEU A 283 11.05 6.75 23.84
N GLN A 284 12.35 6.57 23.54
CA GLN A 284 12.78 5.81 22.37
C GLN A 284 12.35 4.34 22.45
N VAL A 285 12.47 3.70 23.62
CA VAL A 285 12.02 2.32 23.80
C VAL A 285 10.50 2.23 23.68
N LEU A 286 9.77 3.11 24.38
CA LEU A 286 8.31 3.04 24.41
C LEU A 286 7.67 3.34 23.04
N ILE A 287 8.19 4.32 22.30
CA ILE A 287 7.66 4.66 20.96
C ILE A 287 7.93 3.53 19.96
N ASN A 288 9.07 2.85 20.04
CA ASN A 288 9.37 1.70 19.19
C ASN A 288 8.42 0.53 19.49
N ILE A 289 8.21 0.21 20.77
CA ILE A 289 7.27 -0.84 21.19
C ILE A 289 5.85 -0.50 20.73
N ALA A 290 5.40 0.74 20.96
CA ALA A 290 4.06 1.16 20.60
C ALA A 290 3.84 1.24 19.08
N SER A 291 4.85 1.67 18.32
CA SER A 291 4.78 1.68 16.86
C SER A 291 4.76 0.25 16.31
N LEU A 292 5.60 -0.64 16.82
CA LEU A 292 5.62 -2.05 16.45
C LEU A 292 4.26 -2.70 16.72
N LEU A 293 3.73 -2.54 17.92
CA LEU A 293 2.46 -3.15 18.33
C LEU A 293 1.29 -2.63 17.49
N LYS A 294 1.24 -1.32 17.22
CA LYS A 294 0.24 -0.73 16.33
C LYS A 294 0.31 -1.38 14.95
N ASN A 295 1.51 -1.49 14.37
CA ASN A 295 1.67 -2.02 13.02
C ASN A 295 1.34 -3.52 12.96
N MET A 296 1.62 -4.29 14.02
CA MET A 296 1.17 -5.70 14.12
C MET A 296 -0.36 -5.80 14.15
N PHE A 297 -1.05 -4.94 14.92
CA PHE A 297 -2.52 -4.90 14.93
C PHE A 297 -3.08 -4.53 13.55
N ALA A 298 -2.50 -3.51 12.90
CA ALA A 298 -2.89 -3.10 11.55
C ALA A 298 -2.70 -4.23 10.51
N ALA A 299 -1.59 -4.99 10.62
CA ALA A 299 -1.33 -6.15 9.78
C ALA A 299 -2.38 -7.24 9.98
N THR A 300 -2.69 -7.61 11.23
CA THR A 300 -3.73 -8.60 11.57
C THR A 300 -5.10 -8.22 11.02
N ILE A 301 -5.49 -6.96 11.20
CA ILE A 301 -6.77 -6.43 10.70
C ILE A 301 -6.80 -6.50 9.17
N THR A 302 -5.73 -6.07 8.50
CA THR A 302 -5.62 -6.08 7.04
C THR A 302 -5.72 -7.49 6.48
N ILE A 303 -4.97 -8.45 7.04
CA ILE A 303 -5.02 -9.84 6.57
C ILE A 303 -6.41 -10.43 6.80
N ALA A 304 -7.01 -10.18 7.97
CA ALA A 304 -8.34 -10.68 8.28
C ALA A 304 -9.43 -10.11 7.36
N CYS A 305 -9.37 -8.82 7.03
CA CYS A 305 -10.27 -8.19 6.06
C CYS A 305 -10.12 -8.82 4.67
N ASN A 306 -8.88 -9.03 4.19
CA ASN A 306 -8.62 -9.67 2.90
C ASN A 306 -9.16 -11.11 2.85
N ILE A 307 -9.01 -11.89 3.92
CA ILE A 307 -9.55 -13.25 3.99
C ILE A 307 -11.09 -13.23 4.00
N LEU A 308 -11.70 -12.36 4.82
CA LEU A 308 -13.16 -12.23 4.88
C LEU A 308 -13.78 -11.91 3.52
N GLN A 309 -13.17 -11.00 2.76
CA GLN A 309 -13.62 -10.65 1.41
C GLN A 309 -13.52 -11.84 0.46
N ASN A 310 -12.39 -12.56 0.46
CA ASN A 310 -12.17 -13.71 -0.41
C ASN A 310 -13.06 -14.91 -0.07
N THR A 311 -13.44 -15.09 1.19
CA THR A 311 -14.37 -16.15 1.63
C THR A 311 -15.83 -15.80 1.32
N SER A 312 -16.16 -14.50 1.19
CA SER A 312 -17.53 -14.06 0.90
C SER A 312 -17.95 -14.22 -0.57
N VAL A 313 -17.03 -14.64 -1.44
CA VAL A 313 -17.27 -14.78 -2.88
C VAL A 313 -16.68 -16.08 -3.45
N PRO A 314 -17.29 -16.65 -4.50
CA PRO A 314 -16.71 -17.77 -5.25
C PRO A 314 -15.35 -17.41 -5.83
N GLN A 315 -14.49 -18.40 -6.02
CA GLN A 315 -13.10 -18.21 -6.48
C GLN A 315 -13.00 -17.43 -7.80
N GLU A 316 -13.92 -17.68 -8.74
CA GLU A 316 -14.02 -17.01 -10.04
C GLU A 316 -14.25 -15.49 -9.92
N GLN A 317 -14.93 -15.05 -8.87
CA GLN A 317 -15.30 -13.65 -8.65
C GLN A 317 -14.34 -12.90 -7.72
N ARG A 318 -13.37 -13.58 -7.09
CA ARG A 318 -12.41 -12.98 -6.16
C ARG A 318 -11.59 -11.86 -6.79
N GLY A 319 -11.23 -11.99 -8.06
CA GLY A 319 -10.46 -10.95 -8.77
C GLY A 319 -11.22 -9.63 -8.87
N VAL A 320 -12.49 -9.69 -9.28
CA VAL A 320 -13.36 -8.51 -9.39
C VAL A 320 -13.67 -7.93 -8.01
N ALA A 321 -13.98 -8.79 -7.03
CA ALA A 321 -14.26 -8.37 -5.65
C ALA A 321 -13.06 -7.65 -5.00
N ASN A 322 -11.84 -8.20 -5.15
CA ASN A 322 -10.62 -7.54 -4.68
C ASN A 322 -10.35 -6.24 -5.43
N GLY A 323 -10.65 -6.17 -6.73
CA GLY A 323 -10.54 -4.94 -7.52
C GLY A 323 -11.44 -3.82 -6.98
N ILE A 324 -12.72 -4.13 -6.69
CA ILE A 324 -13.67 -3.19 -6.07
C ILE A 324 -13.15 -2.75 -4.69
N SER A 325 -12.73 -3.71 -3.87
CA SER A 325 -12.22 -3.47 -2.53
C SER A 325 -11.01 -2.55 -2.51
N VAL A 326 -10.00 -2.83 -3.34
CA VAL A 326 -8.79 -2.00 -3.45
C VAL A 326 -9.13 -0.61 -3.96
N THR A 327 -10.07 -0.48 -4.91
CA THR A 327 -10.51 0.82 -5.43
C THR A 327 -11.16 1.67 -4.35
N LEU A 328 -12.12 1.10 -3.60
CA LEU A 328 -12.81 1.82 -2.54
C LEU A 328 -11.86 2.15 -1.38
N MET A 329 -11.01 1.20 -0.99
CA MET A 329 -9.95 1.41 0.00
C MET A 329 -9.03 2.56 -0.41
N SER A 330 -8.60 2.64 -1.68
CA SER A 330 -7.72 3.70 -2.16
C SER A 330 -8.35 5.09 -2.08
N ILE A 331 -9.67 5.22 -2.33
CA ILE A 331 -10.40 6.48 -2.13
C ILE A 331 -10.31 6.93 -0.67
N PHE A 332 -10.57 6.01 0.27
CA PHE A 332 -10.49 6.28 1.70
C PHE A 332 -9.06 6.67 2.13
N LYS A 333 -8.04 5.99 1.59
CA LYS A 333 -6.64 6.34 1.84
C LYS A 333 -6.25 7.69 1.25
N ALA A 334 -6.81 8.10 0.12
CA ALA A 334 -6.51 9.38 -0.50
C ALA A 334 -7.02 10.57 0.33
N VAL A 335 -8.18 10.42 0.96
CA VAL A 335 -8.79 11.46 1.81
C VAL A 335 -8.14 11.50 3.21
N ALA A 336 -7.59 10.38 3.69
CA ALA A 336 -7.12 10.25 5.06
C ALA A 336 -6.04 11.29 5.48
N PRO A 337 -4.94 11.54 4.72
CA PRO A 337 -3.93 12.51 5.13
C PRO A 337 -4.47 13.93 5.26
N ALA A 338 -5.35 14.36 4.35
CA ALA A 338 -5.95 15.68 4.40
C ALA A 338 -6.83 15.86 5.65
N ALA A 339 -7.71 14.89 5.94
CA ALA A 339 -8.55 14.91 7.13
C ALA A 339 -7.72 14.85 8.42
N ALA A 340 -6.71 13.98 8.46
CA ALA A 340 -5.83 13.78 9.59
C ALA A 340 -4.96 15.02 9.88
N GLY A 341 -4.43 15.67 8.83
CA GLY A 341 -3.66 16.90 8.94
C GLY A 341 -4.49 18.06 9.47
N ILE A 342 -5.72 18.26 8.96
CA ILE A 342 -6.64 19.30 9.47
C ILE A 342 -6.96 19.06 10.94
N LEU A 343 -7.28 17.82 11.32
CA LEU A 343 -7.59 17.46 12.70
C LEU A 343 -6.39 17.70 13.64
N PHE A 344 -5.18 17.35 13.18
CA PHE A 344 -3.95 17.58 13.93
C PHE A 344 -3.65 19.07 14.12
N SER A 345 -3.74 19.88 13.06
CA SER A 345 -3.56 21.33 13.14
C SER A 345 -4.57 21.98 14.08
N TRP A 346 -5.85 21.60 13.97
CA TRP A 346 -6.89 22.07 14.91
C TRP A 346 -6.57 21.70 16.36
N SER A 347 -6.06 20.48 16.60
CA SER A 347 -5.65 20.05 17.94
C SER A 347 -4.46 20.84 18.50
N GLN A 348 -3.54 21.32 17.65
CA GLN A 348 -2.40 22.14 18.09
C GLN A 348 -2.84 23.57 18.46
N GLU A 349 -3.87 24.10 17.83
CA GLU A 349 -4.44 25.41 18.15
C GLU A 349 -5.30 25.37 19.43
N ASN A 350 -5.88 24.21 19.77
CA ASN A 350 -6.84 24.04 20.87
C ASN A 350 -6.28 23.20 22.04
N ILE A 351 -5.04 23.47 22.46
CA ILE A 351 -4.34 22.71 23.52
C ILE A 351 -5.04 22.76 24.89
N THR A 352 -5.85 23.79 25.15
CA THR A 352 -6.56 24.01 26.42
C THR A 352 -7.96 23.38 26.49
N GLY A 353 -8.37 22.62 25.46
CA GLY A 353 -9.69 21.97 25.40
C GLY A 353 -9.77 20.66 26.21
N LEU A 354 -10.92 20.46 26.86
CA LEU A 354 -11.34 19.41 27.82
C LEU A 354 -11.02 17.93 27.50
N PHE A 355 -10.45 17.57 26.34
CA PHE A 355 -10.35 16.19 25.85
C PHE A 355 -8.94 15.58 25.79
N LEU A 356 -7.90 16.30 26.21
CA LEU A 356 -6.55 15.76 26.38
C LEU A 356 -6.03 16.22 27.74
N PRO A 357 -5.49 15.33 28.59
CA PRO A 357 -5.31 15.58 30.02
C PRO A 357 -4.44 16.82 30.22
N GLY A 358 -5.07 17.88 30.70
CA GLY A 358 -4.46 19.13 31.10
C GLY A 358 -4.89 19.41 32.53
N THR A 359 -3.99 19.13 33.45
CA THR A 359 -3.56 19.96 34.60
C THR A 359 -2.29 19.31 35.12
#